data_AF-A0A5K1JWQ0-F1
#
_entry.id   AF-A0A5K1JWQ0-F1
#
_cell.length_a   1.000
_cell.length_b   1.000
_cell.length_c   1.000
_cell.angle_alpha   90.00
_cell.angle_beta   90.00
_cell.angle_gamma   90.00
#
_symmetry.space_group_name_H-M   'P 1'
#
loop_
_entity.id
_entity.type
_entity.pdbx_description
1 polymer ?
#
loop_
_entity_poly.entity_id
_entity_poly.type
_entity_poly.pdbx_seq_one_letter_code
_entity_poly.pdbx_strand_id
1 'polypeptide(L)'
;MSSDSTSGQPRIAIIGGGLAGLALLLTLHRRGVPATVYERDASVETRAHLGGTLDLGWKSGQRALRENGLQAEFDKNSRPEGDEMRVYDASGKLHMKHGGEDEGEGEDGGPPRTREVLRPEIDRTVV
;
A
#
# COMPACT_ATOMS: atom_id res chain seq x y z
N MET A 1 31.78 34.02 -25.52
CA MET A 1 30.46 33.36 -25.70
C MET A 1 30.35 32.31 -24.61
N SER A 2 29.68 32.65 -23.51
CA SER A 2 29.50 31.74 -22.38
C SER A 2 28.35 30.80 -22.72
N SER A 3 28.63 29.50 -22.83
CA SER A 3 27.60 28.48 -22.97
C SER A 3 26.88 28.35 -21.64
N ASP A 4 25.67 28.90 -21.57
CA ASP A 4 24.76 28.62 -20.46
C ASP A 4 24.25 27.19 -20.63
N SER A 5 24.88 26.25 -19.93
CA SER A 5 24.32 24.90 -19.79
C SER A 5 23.18 25.00 -18.78
N THR A 6 22.02 25.46 -19.22
CA THR A 6 20.79 25.31 -18.44
C THR A 6 20.62 23.80 -18.25
N SER A 7 20.94 23.28 -17.07
CA SER A 7 20.64 21.91 -16.67
C SER A 7 19.12 21.80 -16.50
N GLY A 8 18.41 21.86 -17.62
CA GLY A 8 16.97 21.85 -17.68
C GLY A 8 16.46 20.58 -17.04
N GLN A 9 15.71 20.73 -15.95
CA GLN A 9 15.05 19.61 -15.29
C GLN A 9 14.23 18.84 -16.33
N PRO A 10 14.35 17.49 -16.38
CA PRO A 10 13.60 16.69 -17.34
C PRO A 10 12.10 16.85 -17.08
N ARG A 11 11.31 16.92 -18.16
CA ARG A 11 9.85 16.89 -18.06
C ARG A 11 9.39 15.46 -17.83
N ILE A 12 8.79 15.18 -16.66
CA ILE A 12 8.34 13.85 -16.29
C ILE A 12 6.83 13.73 -16.48
N ALA A 13 6.40 12.76 -17.29
CA ALA A 13 5.01 12.35 -17.43
C ALA A 13 4.84 10.94 -16.84
N ILE A 14 3.84 10.76 -15.98
CA ILE A 14 3.46 9.49 -15.37
C ILE A 14 2.13 9.08 -15.99
N ILE A 15 2.08 7.93 -16.67
CA ILE A 15 0.87 7.42 -17.30
C ILE A 15 0.22 6.41 -16.36
N GLY A 16 -0.92 6.79 -15.78
CA GLY A 16 -1.68 6.01 -14.80
C GLY A 16 -1.63 6.61 -13.39
N GLY A 17 -2.80 6.96 -12.87
CA GLY A 17 -3.05 7.44 -11.51
C GLY A 17 -3.41 6.33 -10.52
N GLY A 18 -2.92 5.10 -10.75
CA GLY A 18 -3.00 4.03 -9.77
C GLY A 18 -2.04 4.22 -8.59
N LEU A 19 -2.09 3.31 -7.62
CA LEU A 19 -1.28 3.38 -6.38
C LEU A 19 0.22 3.63 -6.64
N ALA A 20 0.81 2.90 -7.59
CA ALA A 20 2.23 3.07 -7.93
C ALA A 20 2.53 4.43 -8.58
N GLY A 21 1.66 4.92 -9.47
CA GLY A 21 1.82 6.21 -10.15
C GLY A 21 1.67 7.39 -9.19
N LEU A 22 0.70 7.33 -8.28
CA LEU A 22 0.51 8.33 -7.23
C LEU A 22 1.64 8.30 -6.20
N ALA A 23 2.12 7.12 -5.81
CA ALA A 23 3.29 6.99 -4.93
C ALA A 23 4.56 7.60 -5.57
N LEU A 24 4.76 7.39 -6.87
CA LEU A 24 5.85 8.01 -7.62
C LEU A 24 5.70 9.53 -7.67
N LEU A 25 4.52 10.05 -8.02
CA LEU A 25 4.24 11.49 -8.04
C LEU A 25 4.52 12.12 -6.67
N LEU A 26 4.03 11.53 -5.60
CA LEU A 26 4.24 12.01 -4.23
C LEU A 26 5.72 12.04 -3.86
N THR A 27 6.47 11.00 -4.23
CA THR A 27 7.92 10.90 -3.98
C THR A 27 8.68 12.00 -4.73
N LEU A 28 8.36 12.23 -6.00
CA LEU A 28 8.98 13.28 -6.81
C LEU A 28 8.64 14.66 -6.26
N HIS A 29 7.36 14.90 -5.93
CA HIS A 29 6.88 16.14 -5.35
C HIS A 29 7.62 16.49 -4.04
N ARG A 30 7.75 15.52 -3.13
CA ARG A 30 8.50 15.71 -1.86
C ARG A 30 9.99 15.99 -2.06
N ARG A 31 10.57 15.60 -3.20
CA ARG A 31 11.96 15.87 -3.59
C ARG A 31 12.12 17.12 -4.45
N GLY A 32 11.05 17.89 -4.68
CA GLY A 32 11.07 19.11 -5.50
C GLY A 32 11.22 18.84 -7.00
N VAL A 33 10.93 17.63 -7.47
CA VAL A 33 11.00 17.26 -8.89
C VAL A 33 9.59 17.37 -9.51
N PRO A 34 9.38 18.25 -10.51
CA PRO A 34 8.07 18.43 -11.12
C PRO A 34 7.71 17.23 -12.01
N ALA A 35 6.47 16.76 -11.89
CA ALA A 35 5.91 15.70 -12.73
C ALA A 35 4.41 15.89 -12.92
N THR A 36 3.86 15.31 -13.98
CA THR A 36 2.42 15.32 -14.29
C THR A 36 1.91 13.90 -14.45
N VAL A 37 0.80 13.57 -13.77
CA VAL A 37 0.09 12.30 -13.93
C VAL A 37 -1.03 12.46 -14.94
N TYR A 38 -1.14 11.50 -15.86
CA TYR A 38 -2.26 11.36 -16.78
C TYR A 38 -3.02 10.08 -16.43
N GLU A 39 -4.25 10.22 -15.95
CA GLU A 39 -5.15 9.11 -15.63
C GLU A 39 -6.31 9.07 -16.64
N ARG A 40 -6.77 7.85 -16.97
CA ARG A 40 -7.87 7.63 -17.90
C ARG A 40 -9.23 7.92 -17.27
N ASP A 41 -9.39 7.66 -15.98
CA ASP A 41 -10.63 7.94 -15.26
C ASP A 41 -10.94 9.44 -15.23
N ALA A 42 -12.23 9.77 -15.35
CA ALA A 42 -12.69 11.16 -15.37
C ALA A 42 -12.64 11.84 -13.99
N SER A 43 -12.71 11.06 -12.92
CA SER A 43 -12.61 11.53 -11.54
C SER A 43 -12.14 10.42 -10.60
N VAL A 44 -11.76 10.79 -9.37
CA VAL A 44 -11.29 9.84 -8.34
C VAL A 44 -12.41 8.88 -7.90
N GLU A 45 -13.68 9.27 -8.06
CA GLU A 45 -14.85 8.47 -7.70
C GLU A 45 -15.19 7.40 -8.73
N THR A 46 -14.66 7.49 -9.96
CA THR A 46 -15.02 6.60 -11.09
C THR A 46 -14.94 5.10 -10.74
N ARG A 47 -13.95 4.72 -9.92
CA ARG A 47 -13.72 3.34 -9.47
C ARG A 47 -13.67 3.21 -7.95
N ALA A 48 -14.08 4.23 -7.20
CA ALA A 48 -13.95 4.27 -5.74
C ALA A 48 -14.73 3.15 -5.02
N HIS A 49 -15.73 2.54 -5.67
CA HIS A 49 -16.48 1.40 -5.12
C HIS A 49 -16.08 0.06 -5.73
N LEU A 50 -15.22 0.06 -6.75
CA LEU A 50 -14.74 -1.16 -7.37
C LEU A 50 -13.56 -1.63 -6.53
N GLY A 51 -13.83 -2.66 -5.74
CA GLY A 51 -13.30 -2.70 -4.38
C GLY A 51 -12.96 -4.09 -3.87
N GLY A 52 -12.09 -4.15 -2.88
CA GLY A 52 -11.36 -5.32 -2.40
C GLY A 52 -10.12 -4.78 -1.71
N THR A 53 -9.57 -5.51 -0.77
CA THR A 53 -8.47 -5.03 0.05
C THR A 53 -7.13 -5.16 -0.67
N LEU A 54 -6.13 -4.46 -0.15
CA LEU A 54 -4.75 -4.65 -0.55
C LEU A 54 -3.89 -4.93 0.67
N ASP A 55 -3.06 -5.98 0.60
CA ASP A 55 -2.01 -6.24 1.56
C ASP A 55 -0.73 -5.49 1.15
N LEU A 56 -0.20 -4.65 2.05
CA LEU A 56 1.07 -3.96 1.80
C LEU A 56 2.18 -4.59 2.65
N GLY A 57 3.23 -5.10 2.00
CA GLY A 57 4.40 -5.64 2.70
C GLY A 57 5.30 -4.55 3.31
N TRP A 58 5.93 -4.86 4.45
CA TRP A 58 6.79 -3.94 5.21
C TRP A 58 7.92 -3.30 4.38
N LYS A 59 8.62 -4.12 3.58
CA LYS A 59 9.80 -3.73 2.80
C LYS A 59 9.46 -3.09 1.44
N SER A 60 8.18 -3.07 1.06
CA SER A 60 7.69 -2.60 -0.24
C SER A 60 6.64 -1.49 -0.09
N GLY A 61 5.35 -1.84 -0.07
CA GLY A 61 4.24 -0.89 -0.05
C GLY A 61 4.26 0.01 1.19
N GLN A 62 4.41 -0.59 2.37
CA GLN A 62 4.47 0.20 3.62
C GLN A 62 5.71 1.08 3.66
N ARG A 63 6.85 0.62 3.12
CA ARG A 63 8.05 1.44 3.00
C ARG A 63 7.80 2.67 2.12
N ALA A 64 7.13 2.52 0.98
CA ALA A 64 6.79 3.65 0.11
C ALA A 64 5.90 4.69 0.82
N LEU A 65 4.93 4.25 1.61
CA LEU A 65 4.09 5.14 2.41
C LEU A 65 4.89 5.83 3.52
N ARG A 66 5.73 5.08 4.27
CA ARG A 66 6.56 5.60 5.35
C ARG A 66 7.57 6.64 4.89
N GLU A 67 8.30 6.36 3.80
CA GLU A 67 9.27 7.30 3.22
C GLU A 67 8.60 8.57 2.69
N ASN A 68 7.30 8.52 2.39
CA ASN A 68 6.50 9.67 1.98
C ASN A 68 5.66 10.28 3.12
N GLY A 69 5.92 9.91 4.39
CA GLY A 69 5.25 10.51 5.54
C GLY A 69 3.76 10.14 5.70
N LEU A 70 3.32 9.04 5.09
CA LEU A 70 1.94 8.55 5.15
C LEU A 70 1.73 7.43 6.18
N GLN A 71 2.72 7.15 7.04
CA GLN A 71 2.62 6.05 8.02
C GLN A 71 1.42 6.23 8.96
N ALA A 72 1.19 7.44 9.48
CA ALA A 72 0.09 7.69 10.41
C ALA A 72 -1.28 7.49 9.76
N GLU A 73 -1.45 7.95 8.51
CA GLU A 73 -2.69 7.72 7.75
C GLU A 73 -2.85 6.24 7.39
N PHE A 74 -1.78 5.52 7.06
CA PHE A 74 -1.84 4.09 6.82
C PHE A 74 -2.25 3.32 8.09
N ASP A 75 -1.64 3.62 9.23
CA ASP A 75 -1.96 2.99 10.52
C ASP A 75 -3.43 3.23 10.91
N LYS A 76 -3.98 4.41 10.58
CA LYS A 76 -5.38 4.76 10.86
C LYS A 76 -6.39 4.03 9.97
N ASN A 77 -6.05 3.78 8.71
CA ASN A 77 -6.99 3.25 7.71
C ASN A 77 -6.78 1.77 7.37
N SER A 78 -5.71 1.15 7.86
CA SER A 78 -5.43 -0.28 7.67
C SER A 78 -5.97 -1.12 8.83
N ARG A 79 -6.15 -2.41 8.55
CA ARG A 79 -6.63 -3.45 9.47
C ARG A 79 -5.52 -4.47 9.71
N PRO A 80 -4.76 -4.37 10.81
CA PRO A 80 -3.72 -5.33 11.16
C PRO A 80 -4.23 -6.77 11.32
N GLU A 81 -5.50 -6.93 11.67
CA GLU A 81 -6.20 -8.21 11.76
C GLU A 81 -6.58 -8.82 10.40
N GLY A 82 -6.47 -8.04 9.31
CA GLY A 82 -6.81 -8.50 7.96
C GLY A 82 -5.92 -9.64 7.43
N ASP A 83 -4.79 -9.91 8.09
CA ASP A 83 -3.89 -11.02 7.76
C ASP A 83 -4.38 -12.38 8.30
N GLU A 84 -5.55 -12.43 8.96
CA GLU A 84 -6.14 -13.69 9.41
C GLU A 84 -6.80 -14.47 8.26
N MET A 85 -6.36 -15.71 8.05
CA MET A 85 -6.90 -16.65 7.09
C MET A 85 -7.46 -17.90 7.78
N ARG A 86 -8.67 -18.30 7.39
CA ARG A 86 -9.31 -19.54 7.84
C ARG A 86 -9.77 -20.36 6.64
N VAL A 87 -9.47 -21.65 6.63
CA VAL A 87 -9.88 -22.59 5.58
C VAL A 87 -10.83 -23.63 6.15
N TYR A 88 -12.01 -23.75 5.54
CA TYR A 88 -13.06 -24.68 5.93
C TYR A 88 -13.36 -25.66 4.79
N ASP A 89 -13.87 -26.85 5.13
CA ASP A 89 -14.48 -27.73 4.14
C ASP A 89 -15.97 -27.39 3.91
N ALA A 90 -16.60 -28.11 2.97
CA ALA A 90 -18.00 -27.93 2.62
C ALA A 90 -18.98 -28.24 3.77
N SER A 91 -18.55 -28.92 4.83
CA SER A 91 -19.36 -29.17 6.03
C SER A 91 -19.24 -28.05 7.07
N GLY A 92 -18.39 -27.05 6.82
CA GLY A 92 -18.08 -25.98 7.76
C GLY A 92 -17.03 -26.35 8.81
N LYS A 93 -16.32 -27.48 8.65
CA LYS A 93 -15.24 -27.86 9.56
C LYS A 93 -13.98 -27.07 9.21
N LEU A 94 -13.36 -26.42 10.21
CA LEU A 94 -12.09 -25.72 10.07
C LEU A 94 -10.94 -26.71 9.87
N HIS A 95 -10.12 -26.49 8.84
CA HIS A 95 -8.92 -27.28 8.54
C HIS A 95 -7.63 -26.51 8.80
N MET A 96 -7.66 -25.18 8.67
CA MET A 96 -6.47 -24.34 8.86
C MET A 96 -6.88 -22.96 9.37
N LYS A 97 -6.13 -22.45 10.34
CA LYS A 97 -6.15 -21.07 10.80
C LYS A 97 -4.73 -20.53 10.70
N HIS A 98 -4.59 -19.32 10.19
CA HIS A 98 -3.34 -18.58 10.14
C HIS A 98 -3.64 -17.13 10.53
N GLY A 99 -2.85 -16.54 11.42
CA GLY A 99 -3.11 -15.22 11.99
C GLY A 99 -4.21 -15.18 13.07
N GLY A 100 -4.51 -13.97 13.56
CA GLY A 100 -5.54 -13.71 14.59
C GLY A 100 -5.02 -13.71 16.04
N GLU A 101 -5.73 -13.01 16.93
CA GLU A 101 -5.35 -12.78 18.36
C GLU A 101 -5.10 -14.06 19.16
N ASP A 102 -5.76 -15.16 18.81
CA ASP A 102 -5.62 -16.44 19.51
C ASP A 102 -4.43 -17.31 19.04
N GLU A 103 -3.58 -16.83 18.12
CA GLU A 103 -2.27 -17.46 17.89
C GLU A 103 -1.32 -17.12 19.05
N GLY A 104 -1.67 -17.58 20.24
CA GLY A 104 -0.78 -17.72 21.39
C GLY A 104 -0.12 -19.09 21.38
N GLU A 105 1.21 -19.11 21.43
CA GLU A 105 2.08 -20.20 21.92
C GLU A 105 1.59 -21.65 21.72
N GLY A 106 1.25 -22.04 20.48
CA GLY A 106 1.29 -23.45 20.09
C GLY A 106 2.74 -23.92 19.98
N GLU A 107 3.00 -25.23 20.12
CA GLU A 107 4.35 -25.83 20.21
C GLU A 107 5.31 -25.50 19.04
N ASP A 108 4.81 -24.95 17.92
CA ASP A 108 5.58 -24.48 16.76
C ASP A 108 5.67 -22.94 16.59
N GLY A 109 5.16 -22.17 17.57
CA GLY A 109 5.34 -20.72 17.75
C GLY A 109 5.62 -19.91 16.47
N GLY A 110 4.58 -19.53 15.74
CA GLY A 110 4.70 -18.66 14.55
C GLY A 110 5.52 -17.39 14.85
N PRO A 111 6.13 -16.77 13.82
CA PRO A 111 7.01 -15.63 14.02
C PRO A 111 6.29 -14.52 14.81
N PRO A 112 7.02 -13.83 15.70
CA PRO A 112 6.43 -12.79 16.53
C PRO A 112 5.71 -11.75 15.66
N ARG A 113 4.52 -11.32 16.10
CA ARG A 113 3.69 -10.31 15.43
C ARG A 113 4.30 -8.91 15.55
N THR A 114 5.44 -8.75 14.89
CA THR A 114 6.15 -7.49 14.71
C THR A 114 5.56 -6.74 13.53
N ARG A 115 5.74 -5.41 13.51
CA ARG A 115 5.38 -4.57 12.35
C ARG A 115 5.97 -5.04 11.02
N GLU A 116 7.09 -5.77 11.07
CA GLU A 116 7.79 -6.23 9.87
C GLU A 116 7.19 -7.49 9.26
N VAL A 117 6.46 -8.25 10.09
CA VAL A 117 5.80 -9.51 9.73
C VAL A 117 4.35 -9.26 9.34
N LEU A 118 3.66 -8.36 10.06
CA LEU A 118 2.26 -8.01 9.81
C LEU A 118 2.07 -7.47 8.39
N ARG A 119 0.99 -7.93 7.75
CA ARG A 119 0.50 -7.38 6.48
C ARG A 119 -0.89 -6.78 6.67
N PRO A 120 -1.00 -5.56 7.23
CA PRO A 120 -2.28 -4.90 7.37
C PRO A 120 -2.95 -4.76 6.00
N GLU A 121 -4.21 -5.12 5.95
CA GLU A 121 -5.04 -4.89 4.77
C GLU A 121 -5.60 -3.47 4.79
N ILE A 122 -5.65 -2.82 3.64
CA ILE A 122 -6.31 -1.51 3.49
C ILE A 122 -7.33 -1.57 2.37
N ASP A 123 -8.49 -0.95 2.59
CA ASP A 123 -9.52 -0.85 1.57
C ASP A 123 -9.07 0.09 0.44
N ARG A 124 -9.33 -0.31 -0.81
CA ARG A 124 -9.13 0.57 -1.97
C ARG A 124 -10.27 1.57 -2.18
N THR A 125 -11.29 1.55 -1.33
CA THR A 125 -12.45 2.43 -1.43
C THR A 125 -12.23 3.70 -0.62
N VAL A 126 -12.66 4.84 -1.17
CA VAL A 126 -12.70 6.11 -0.43
C VAL A 126 -13.97 6.08 0.43
N VAL A 127 -13.82 6.16 1.75
CA VAL A 127 -14.93 6.37 2.70
C VAL A 127 -15.13 7.85 2.92
#